data_AF-A0A970CA09-F1
#
_entry.id   AF-A0A970CA09-F1
#
_cell.length_a   1.000
_cell.length_b   1.000
_cell.length_c   1.000
_cell.angle_alpha   90.00
_cell.angle_beta   90.00
_cell.angle_gamma   90.00
#
_symmetry.space_group_name_H-M   'P 1'
#
loop_
_entity.id
_entity.type
_entity.pdbx_description
1 polymer ?
#
loop_
_entity_poly.entity_id
_entity_poly.type
_entity_poly.pdbx_seq_one_letter_code
_entity_poly.pdbx_strand_id
1 'polypeptide(L)'
;MEIIADSRRLPPELLGLICRCRPHGAISPVTDTLLGAGLPEGCRIGLSGGRWAVLDNGVAMMSDRTGFAGSVVTPERCLRALWKEADLPLGTAVAMMTVDPCRVMGLERRAECLPRAWMPI
;
A
#
# COMPACT_ATOMS: atom_id res chain seq x y z
N MET A 1 -0.26 4.98 -11.28
CA MET A 1 -1.29 3.98 -10.91
C MET A 1 -1.15 3.73 -9.44
N GLU A 2 -2.25 3.75 -8.69
CA GLU A 2 -2.25 3.46 -7.26
C GLU A 2 -2.56 1.97 -7.02
N ILE A 3 -1.87 1.37 -6.05
CA ILE A 3 -2.08 -0.04 -5.64
C ILE A 3 -2.00 -0.18 -4.12
N ILE A 4 -2.78 -1.10 -3.55
CA ILE A 4 -2.62 -1.51 -2.15
C ILE A 4 -1.72 -2.76 -2.13
N ALA A 5 -0.43 -2.56 -1.86
CA ALA A 5 0.57 -3.62 -1.87
C ALA A 5 0.55 -4.40 -0.54
N ASP A 6 -0.45 -5.23 -0.29
CA ASP A 6 -0.59 -5.95 0.99
C ASP A 6 -0.57 -7.46 0.89
N SER A 7 -0.35 -7.98 -0.32
CA SER A 7 -0.37 -9.40 -0.67
C SER A 7 -1.65 -10.16 -0.28
N ARG A 8 -2.72 -9.43 0.01
CA ARG A 8 -4.04 -9.99 0.32
C ARG A 8 -5.05 -9.65 -0.76
N ARG A 9 -5.18 -8.36 -1.08
CA ARG A 9 -6.07 -7.90 -2.17
C ARG A 9 -5.46 -8.22 -3.52
N LEU A 10 -4.15 -8.07 -3.62
CA LEU A 10 -3.36 -8.44 -4.79
C LEU A 10 -2.52 -9.65 -4.38
N PRO A 11 -2.77 -10.86 -4.91
CA PRO A 11 -1.87 -11.99 -4.69
C PRO A 11 -0.43 -11.62 -5.06
N PRO A 12 0.59 -12.19 -4.38
CA PRO A 12 2.00 -11.89 -4.65
C PRO A 12 2.39 -11.94 -6.13
N GLU A 13 1.84 -12.90 -6.87
CA GLU A 13 2.09 -13.10 -8.30
C GLU A 13 1.57 -11.92 -9.12
N LEU A 14 0.40 -11.40 -8.77
CA LEU A 14 -0.20 -10.24 -9.42
C LEU A 14 0.56 -8.95 -9.07
N LEU A 15 0.97 -8.80 -7.80
CA LEU A 15 1.81 -7.67 -7.39
C LEU A 15 3.13 -7.67 -8.17
N GLY A 16 3.81 -8.82 -8.23
CA GLY A 16 5.04 -8.98 -9.00
C GLY A 16 4.85 -8.81 -10.51
N LEU A 17 3.69 -9.16 -11.06
CA LEU A 17 3.35 -8.88 -12.47
C LEU A 17 3.21 -7.38 -12.71
N ILE A 18 2.48 -6.66 -11.85
CA ILE A 18 2.31 -5.19 -11.96
C ILE A 18 3.68 -4.49 -11.94
N CYS A 19 4.55 -4.87 -11.00
CA CYS A 19 5.89 -4.31 -10.87
C CYS A 19 6.78 -4.58 -12.10
N ARG A 20 6.59 -5.72 -12.79
CA ARG A 20 7.32 -6.04 -14.04
C ARG A 20 6.74 -5.36 -15.28
N CYS A 21 5.43 -5.15 -15.33
CA CYS A 21 4.75 -4.60 -16.49
C CYS A 21 4.74 -3.07 -16.55
N ARG A 22 5.04 -2.39 -15.44
CA ARG A 22 5.00 -0.92 -15.36
C ARG A 22 6.32 -0.37 -14.83
N PRO A 23 6.77 0.79 -15.34
CA PRO A 23 7.87 1.51 -14.70
C PRO A 23 7.56 1.76 -13.23
N HIS A 24 8.53 1.53 -12.33
CA HIS A 24 8.33 1.68 -10.89
C HIS A 24 7.84 3.08 -10.50
N GLY A 25 8.39 4.13 -11.11
CA GLY A 25 7.94 5.52 -10.89
C GLY A 25 6.53 5.84 -11.37
N ALA A 26 5.87 4.91 -12.08
CA ALA A 26 4.46 5.02 -12.46
C ALA A 26 3.52 4.22 -11.53
N ILE A 27 4.06 3.56 -10.51
CA ILE A 27 3.32 2.82 -9.48
C ILE A 27 3.45 3.59 -8.16
N SER A 28 2.32 3.86 -7.52
CA SER A 28 2.27 4.51 -6.21
C SER A 28 1.58 3.57 -5.22
N PRO A 29 2.34 2.82 -4.41
CA PRO A 29 1.78 2.03 -3.34
C PRO A 29 1.08 2.94 -2.32
N VAL A 30 -0.21 2.71 -2.11
CA VAL A 30 -1.05 3.42 -1.14
C VAL A 30 -1.54 2.44 -0.09
N THR A 31 -1.82 2.94 1.10
CA THR A 31 -2.40 2.11 2.16
C THR A 31 -3.91 1.98 2.00
N ASP A 32 -4.60 3.06 1.63
CA ASP A 32 -6.08 3.15 1.70
C ASP A 32 -6.63 2.73 3.07
N THR A 33 -5.91 3.13 4.13
CA THR A 33 -6.20 2.71 5.50
C THR A 33 -7.38 3.48 6.09
N LEU A 34 -8.28 2.75 6.72
CA LEU A 34 -9.34 3.26 7.57
C LEU A 34 -8.88 3.35 9.04
N LEU A 35 -9.72 3.93 9.92
CA LEU A 35 -9.46 4.05 11.36
C LEU A 35 -9.11 2.74 12.10
N GLY A 36 -9.30 1.58 11.45
CA GLY A 36 -9.03 0.26 12.02
C GLY A 36 -7.57 -0.19 12.02
N ALA A 37 -6.63 0.54 11.41
CA ALA A 37 -5.23 0.11 11.43
C ALA A 37 -4.70 -0.05 12.87
N GLY A 38 -4.10 -1.21 13.13
CA GLY A 38 -3.57 -1.57 14.45
C GLY A 38 -4.61 -2.11 15.45
N LEU A 39 -5.90 -2.14 15.11
CA LEU A 39 -6.92 -2.76 15.95
C LEU A 39 -6.93 -4.30 15.80
N PRO A 40 -7.37 -5.04 16.85
CA PRO A 40 -7.55 -6.50 16.78
C PRO A 40 -8.56 -6.95 15.71
N GLU A 41 -8.47 -8.22 15.30
CA GLU A 41 -9.49 -8.82 14.44
C GLU A 41 -10.86 -8.86 15.10
N GLY A 42 -11.91 -8.76 14.28
CA GLY A 42 -13.30 -8.68 14.73
C GLY A 42 -13.73 -7.28 15.17
N CYS A 43 -12.81 -6.31 15.29
CA CYS A 43 -13.18 -4.92 15.56
C CYS A 43 -14.09 -4.37 14.45
N ARG A 44 -15.04 -3.53 14.85
CA ARG A 44 -15.97 -2.86 13.94
C ARG A 44 -15.62 -1.39 13.85
N ILE A 45 -15.52 -0.89 12.63
CA ILE A 45 -15.28 0.52 12.34
C ILE A 45 -16.49 1.11 11.61
N GLY A 46 -16.90 2.30 12.03
CA GLY A 46 -17.97 3.04 11.38
C GLY A 46 -17.50 3.63 10.05
N LEU A 47 -18.33 3.49 9.02
CA LEU A 47 -18.12 4.11 7.71
C LEU A 47 -19.15 5.23 7.51
N SER A 48 -18.96 6.02 6.45
CA SER A 48 -19.95 7.01 6.03
C SER A 48 -21.30 6.36 5.66
N GLY A 49 -22.39 7.06 5.97
CA GLY A 49 -23.75 6.62 5.64
C GLY A 49 -24.28 5.49 6.54
N GLY A 50 -23.82 5.38 7.79
CA GLY A 50 -24.32 4.39 8.76
C GLY A 50 -23.88 2.95 8.48
N ARG A 51 -22.97 2.76 7.53
CA ARG A 51 -22.39 1.45 7.19
C ARG A 51 -21.27 1.10 8.17
N TRP A 52 -20.93 -0.19 8.23
CA TRP A 52 -19.90 -0.69 9.12
C TRP A 52 -18.96 -1.62 8.37
N ALA A 53 -17.67 -1.55 8.72
CA ALA A 53 -16.71 -2.57 8.34
C ALA A 53 -16.32 -3.41 9.55
N VAL A 54 -15.98 -4.67 9.31
CA VAL A 54 -15.37 -5.58 10.27
C VAL A 54 -13.95 -5.87 9.84
N LEU A 55 -13.02 -5.90 10.79
CA LEU A 55 -11.65 -6.32 10.54
C LEU A 55 -11.63 -7.85 10.47
N ASP A 56 -11.23 -8.37 9.32
CA ASP A 56 -11.24 -9.81 9.02
C ASP A 56 -9.95 -10.14 8.28
N ASN A 57 -9.11 -11.04 8.80
CA ASN A 57 -7.87 -11.48 8.15
C ASN A 57 -6.92 -10.35 7.71
N GLY A 58 -6.84 -9.26 8.48
CA GLY A 58 -6.03 -8.09 8.16
C GLY A 58 -6.54 -7.20 7.02
N VAL A 59 -7.82 -7.34 6.63
CA VAL A 59 -8.53 -6.43 5.72
C VAL A 59 -9.75 -5.80 6.40
N ALA A 60 -10.20 -4.65 5.90
CA ALA A 60 -11.50 -4.09 6.28
C ALA A 60 -12.58 -4.62 5.34
N MET A 61 -13.46 -5.48 5.86
CA MET A 61 -14.57 -6.10 5.13
C MET A 61 -15.86 -5.33 5.40
N MET A 62 -16.75 -5.16 4.43
CA MET A 62 -18.13 -4.76 4.71
C MET A 62 -18.78 -5.77 5.69
N SER A 63 -19.69 -5.31 6.56
CA SER A 63 -20.30 -6.18 7.58
C SER A 63 -21.06 -7.38 7.03
N ASP A 64 -21.56 -7.28 5.80
CA ASP A 64 -22.24 -8.34 5.04
C ASP A 64 -21.27 -9.23 4.23
N ARG A 65 -19.95 -8.95 4.32
CA ARG A 65 -18.86 -9.60 3.58
C ARG A 65 -19.00 -9.55 2.05
N THR A 66 -19.73 -8.58 1.51
CA THR A 66 -19.94 -8.46 0.05
C THR A 66 -18.75 -7.83 -0.68
N GLY A 67 -17.87 -7.12 0.01
CA GLY A 67 -16.73 -6.44 -0.60
C GLY A 67 -15.86 -5.69 0.39
N PHE A 68 -14.67 -5.26 -0.07
CA PHE A 68 -13.75 -4.50 0.77
C PHE A 68 -14.32 -3.11 1.06
N ALA A 69 -14.27 -2.72 2.33
CA ALA A 69 -14.68 -1.39 2.77
C ALA A 69 -13.52 -0.37 2.67
N GLY A 70 -12.30 -0.86 2.49
CA GLY A 70 -11.03 -0.13 2.51
C GLY A 70 -9.94 -1.06 3.05
N SER A 71 -8.94 -0.50 3.72
CA SER A 71 -7.83 -1.25 4.30
C SER A 71 -7.56 -0.97 5.78
N VAL A 72 -6.72 -1.82 6.37
CA VAL A 72 -6.05 -1.62 7.66
C VAL A 72 -4.53 -1.82 7.50
N VAL A 73 -4.04 -1.62 6.28
CA VAL A 73 -2.67 -1.90 5.85
C VAL A 73 -1.78 -0.72 6.21
N THR A 74 -0.75 -0.98 6.98
CA THR A 74 0.22 0.02 7.38
C THR A 74 1.36 0.16 6.35
N PRO A 75 2.04 1.32 6.26
CA PRO A 75 3.10 1.53 5.28
C PRO A 75 4.22 0.48 5.33
N GLU A 76 4.61 0.01 6.51
CA GLU A 76 5.63 -1.02 6.65
C GLU A 76 5.20 -2.39 6.09
N ARG A 77 3.89 -2.68 6.06
CA ARG A 77 3.36 -3.88 5.38
C ARG A 77 3.48 -3.72 3.87
N CYS A 78 3.17 -2.53 3.34
CA CYS A 78 3.39 -2.23 1.91
C CYS A 78 4.85 -2.39 1.52
N LEU A 79 5.76 -1.84 2.32
CA LEU A 79 7.20 -1.96 2.07
C LEU A 79 7.66 -3.42 2.08
N ARG A 80 7.17 -4.22 3.03
CA ARG A 80 7.50 -5.64 3.14
C ARG A 80 6.98 -6.44 1.94
N ALA A 81 5.74 -6.20 1.50
CA ALA A 81 5.18 -6.88 0.33
C ALA A 81 5.99 -6.58 -0.93
N LEU A 82 6.36 -5.31 -1.16
CA LEU A 82 7.19 -4.92 -2.30
C LEU A 82 8.59 -5.57 -2.24
N TRP A 83 9.23 -5.54 -1.07
CA TRP A 83 10.58 -6.08 -0.91
C TRP A 83 10.63 -7.60 -0.95
N LYS A 84 9.73 -8.29 -0.25
CA LYS A 84 9.82 -9.74 -0.02
C LYS A 84 8.96 -10.56 -0.95
N GLU A 85 7.84 -10.01 -1.42
CA GLU A 85 6.83 -10.79 -2.13
C GLU A 85 6.78 -10.42 -3.62
N ALA A 86 7.00 -9.14 -3.94
CA ALA A 86 7.24 -8.68 -5.30
C ALA A 86 8.72 -8.76 -5.73
N ASP A 87 9.61 -9.21 -4.82
CA ASP A 87 11.05 -9.39 -5.02
C ASP A 87 11.78 -8.14 -5.56
N LEU A 88 11.40 -6.95 -5.06
CA LEU A 88 12.05 -5.71 -5.44
C LEU A 88 13.24 -5.40 -4.53
N PRO A 89 14.32 -4.79 -5.05
CA PRO A 89 15.36 -4.23 -4.20
C PRO A 89 14.78 -3.25 -3.18
N LEU A 90 15.26 -3.29 -1.93
CA LEU A 90 14.72 -2.46 -0.85
C LEU A 90 14.74 -0.97 -1.21
N GLY A 91 15.82 -0.47 -1.82
CA GLY A 91 15.90 0.93 -2.26
C GLY A 91 14.83 1.31 -3.29
N THR A 92 14.51 0.39 -4.22
CA THR A 92 13.42 0.56 -5.18
C THR A 92 12.07 0.61 -4.48
N ALA A 93 11.79 -0.32 -3.56
CA ALA A 93 10.55 -0.34 -2.81
C ALA A 93 10.36 0.94 -1.96
N VAL A 94 11.43 1.42 -1.32
CA VAL A 94 11.42 2.70 -0.59
C VAL A 94 11.16 3.87 -1.54
N ALA A 95 11.83 3.92 -2.70
CA ALA A 95 11.63 5.00 -3.68
C ALA A 95 10.19 5.07 -4.18
N MET A 96 9.59 3.92 -4.50
CA MET A 96 8.19 3.80 -4.91
C MET A 96 7.21 4.33 -3.86
N MET A 97 7.56 4.22 -2.57
CA MET A 97 6.73 4.69 -1.46
C MET A 97 7.03 6.13 -1.03
N THR A 98 8.07 6.78 -1.57
CA THR A 98 8.54 8.10 -1.11
C THR A 98 8.75 9.09 -2.25
N VAL A 99 9.86 8.99 -2.98
CA VAL A 99 10.24 9.98 -4.00
C VAL A 99 9.32 9.92 -5.22
N ASP A 100 8.91 8.72 -5.64
CA ASP A 100 8.10 8.55 -6.85
C ASP A 100 6.71 9.21 -6.76
N PRO A 101 5.91 9.04 -5.68
CA PRO A 101 4.66 9.79 -5.54
C PRO A 101 4.92 11.31 -5.45
N CYS A 102 6.05 11.75 -4.89
CA CYS A 102 6.40 13.17 -4.88
C CYS A 102 6.73 13.73 -6.27
N ARG A 103 7.37 12.94 -7.15
CA ARG A 103 7.54 13.31 -8.57
C ARG A 103 6.20 13.47 -9.26
N VAL A 104 5.30 12.51 -9.07
CA VAL A 104 3.94 12.55 -9.63
C VAL A 104 3.17 13.79 -9.18
N MET A 105 3.35 14.22 -7.92
CA MET A 105 2.71 15.43 -7.37
C MET A 105 3.46 16.74 -7.65
N GLY A 106 4.63 16.71 -8.28
CA GLY A 106 5.47 17.90 -8.46
C GLY A 106 6.07 18.47 -7.16
N LEU A 107 6.21 17.62 -6.14
CA LEU A 107 6.66 17.96 -4.78
C LEU A 107 8.11 17.53 -4.48
N GLU A 108 8.93 17.33 -5.50
CA GLU A 108 10.29 16.77 -5.37
C GLU A 108 11.16 17.53 -4.35
N ARG A 109 11.03 18.87 -4.33
CA ARG A 109 11.75 19.75 -3.38
C ARG A 109 11.33 19.62 -1.92
N ARG A 110 10.19 18.98 -1.63
CA ARG A 110 9.70 18.72 -0.27
C ARG A 110 10.01 17.30 0.23
N ALA A 111 10.46 16.43 -0.67
CA ALA A 111 10.55 15.00 -0.44
C ALA A 111 11.98 14.46 -0.49
N GLU A 112 12.99 15.32 -0.29
CA GLU A 112 14.39 14.92 -0.14
C GLU A 112 14.57 14.11 1.17
N CYS A 113 14.08 12.88 1.18
CA CYS A 113 14.17 11.92 2.28
C CYS A 113 15.10 10.75 1.96
N LEU A 114 15.67 10.68 0.74
CA LEU A 114 16.62 9.63 0.36
C LEU A 114 18.03 10.22 0.30
N PRO A 115 19.00 9.66 1.05
CA PRO A 115 20.40 9.97 0.81
C PRO A 115 20.72 9.65 -0.65
N ARG A 116 21.52 10.48 -1.33
CA ARG A 116 21.93 10.26 -2.73
C ARG A 116 22.44 8.83 -3.00
N ALA A 117 22.98 8.15 -1.99
CA ALA A 117 23.45 6.77 -2.04
C ALA A 117 22.34 5.70 -2.25
N TRP A 118 21.06 6.04 -2.08
CA TRP A 118 19.92 5.12 -2.15
C TRP A 118 19.05 5.36 -3.38
N MET A 119 19.41 6.34 -4.22
CA MET A 119 18.74 6.57 -5.49
C MET A 119 19.24 5.52 -6.49
N PRO A 120 18.36 4.78 -7.18
CA PRO A 120 18.78 3.84 -8.22
C PRO A 120 19.54 4.61 -9.32
N ILE A 121 20.68 4.04 -9.75
CA ILE A 121 21.54 4.53 -10.83
C ILE A 121 20.79 4.48 -12.16
#